data_AF-A0A965PU40-F1
#
_entry.id   AF-A0A965PU40-F1
#
_cell.length_a   1.000
_cell.length_b   1.000
_cell.length_c   1.000
_cell.angle_alpha   90.00
_cell.angle_beta   90.00
_cell.angle_gamma   90.00
#
_symmetry.space_group_name_H-M   'P 1'
#
loop_
_entity.id
_entity.type
_entity.pdbx_description
1 polymer ?
#
loop_
_entity_poly.entity_id
_entity_poly.type
_entity_poly.pdbx_seq_one_letter_code
_entity_poly.pdbx_strand_id
1 'polypeptide(L)'
;MNDRVQKVERMINYLGSFNGVEGMELIPTNPITEQLSEQALLQAMTPAELREKAGLPPIEIKTESSVQDVITAINSLSPLVANKVLESMSANEIRALVSLPPKAEGSGLAGETAAVEVSPEPTAPQGLA
;
A
#
# COMPACT_ATOMS: atom_id res chain seq x y z
N MET A 1 50.21 10.69 -16.78
CA MET A 1 50.32 9.24 -16.52
C MET A 1 50.21 9.02 -15.02
N ASN A 2 49.47 8.03 -14.52
CA ASN A 2 49.25 7.85 -13.08
C ASN A 2 50.46 7.14 -12.44
N ASP A 3 51.32 7.85 -11.71
CA ASP A 3 52.57 7.33 -11.13
C ASP A 3 52.38 6.11 -10.23
N ARG A 4 51.22 5.96 -9.59
CA ARG A 4 50.90 4.78 -8.78
C ARG A 4 50.73 3.52 -9.64
N VAL A 5 50.08 3.65 -10.79
CA VAL A 5 49.82 2.52 -11.71
C VAL A 5 51.16 1.97 -12.23
N GLN A 6 52.06 2.84 -12.69
CA GLN A 6 53.38 2.42 -13.20
C GLN A 6 54.25 1.70 -12.16
N LYS A 7 54.18 2.13 -10.89
CA LYS A 7 54.91 1.47 -9.79
C LYS A 7 54.36 0.08 -9.52
N VAL A 8 53.04 -0.06 -9.45
CA VAL A 8 52.36 -1.33 -9.22
C VAL A 8 52.59 -2.28 -10.39
N GLU A 9 52.51 -1.80 -11.62
CA GLU A 9 52.76 -2.54 -12.85
C GLU A 9 54.20 -3.07 -12.93
N ARG A 10 55.19 -2.24 -12.60
CA ARG A 10 56.60 -2.67 -12.55
C ARG A 10 56.81 -3.76 -11.50
N MET A 11 56.19 -3.63 -10.33
CA MET A 11 56.29 -4.61 -9.26
C MET A 11 55.62 -5.93 -9.65
N ILE A 12 54.42 -5.89 -10.25
CA ILE A 12 53.69 -7.07 -10.71
C ILE A 12 54.47 -7.78 -11.81
N ASN A 13 55.01 -7.05 -12.78
CA ASN A 13 55.83 -7.62 -13.86
C ASN A 13 57.13 -8.23 -13.33
N TYR A 14 57.77 -7.60 -12.34
CA TYR A 14 58.94 -8.16 -11.68
C TYR A 14 58.63 -9.47 -10.94
N LEU A 15 57.46 -9.60 -10.33
CA LEU A 15 57.03 -10.85 -9.68
C LEU A 15 56.58 -11.90 -10.71
N GLY A 16 55.95 -11.48 -11.80
CA GLY A 16 55.49 -12.33 -12.90
C GLY A 16 56.63 -13.00 -13.65
N SER A 17 57.78 -12.33 -13.80
CA SER A 17 58.94 -12.87 -14.51
C SER A 17 59.51 -14.13 -13.86
N PHE A 18 59.38 -14.29 -12.54
CA PHE A 18 59.77 -15.53 -11.85
C PHE A 18 58.92 -16.74 -12.26
N ASN A 19 57.71 -16.51 -12.77
CA ASN A 19 56.80 -17.53 -13.27
C ASN A 19 56.71 -17.55 -14.81
N GLY A 20 57.60 -16.84 -15.51
CA GLY A 20 57.61 -16.76 -16.98
C GLY A 20 56.45 -15.96 -17.57
N VAL A 21 55.77 -15.13 -16.77
CA VAL A 21 54.70 -14.24 -17.22
C VAL A 21 55.28 -12.84 -17.42
N GLU A 22 55.33 -12.39 -18.66
CA GLU A 22 55.85 -11.08 -19.03
C GLU A 22 54.75 -10.18 -19.65
N GLY A 23 54.84 -8.87 -19.41
CA GLY A 23 54.01 -7.88 -20.10
C GLY A 23 52.57 -7.75 -19.58
N MET A 24 52.37 -7.82 -18.26
CA MET A 24 51.08 -7.53 -17.64
C MET A 24 50.85 -6.02 -17.53
N GLU A 25 49.66 -5.58 -17.93
CA GLU A 25 49.23 -4.19 -17.82
C GLU A 25 48.00 -4.07 -16.91
N LEU A 26 47.91 -2.97 -16.16
CA LEU A 26 46.73 -2.69 -15.33
C LEU A 26 45.61 -2.12 -16.20
N ILE A 27 44.52 -2.87 -16.31
CA ILE A 27 43.28 -2.37 -16.91
C ILE A 27 42.50 -1.51 -15.91
N PRO A 28 41.94 -0.36 -16.32
CA PRO A 28 41.01 0.38 -15.49
C PRO A 28 39.71 -0.42 -15.36
N THR A 29 39.30 -0.68 -14.12
CA THR A 29 38.02 -1.32 -13.82
C THR A 29 37.05 -0.32 -13.23
N ASN A 30 35.76 -0.58 -13.41
CA ASN A 30 34.74 0.18 -12.70
C ASN A 30 34.81 -0.17 -11.21
N PRO A 31 34.66 0.82 -10.31
CA PRO A 31 34.61 0.55 -8.88
C PRO A 31 33.49 -0.45 -8.58
N ILE A 32 33.78 -1.44 -7.73
CA ILE A 32 32.74 -2.31 -7.17
C ILE A 32 31.96 -1.43 -6.19
N THR A 33 30.91 -0.79 -6.70
CA THR A 33 29.92 -0.14 -5.86
C THR A 33 29.18 -1.23 -5.10
N GLU A 34 28.91 -1.03 -3.80
CA GLU A 34 27.92 -1.83 -3.04
C GLU A 34 26.50 -1.56 -3.56
N GLN A 35 26.29 -1.77 -4.85
CA GLN A 35 24.96 -1.84 -5.40
C GLN A 35 24.40 -3.18 -4.91
N LEU A 36 23.41 -3.08 -4.03
CA LEU A 36 22.54 -4.19 -3.69
C LEU A 36 22.21 -4.89 -5.01
N SER A 37 22.59 -6.17 -5.17
CA SER A 37 22.39 -6.88 -6.43
C SER A 37 20.93 -6.75 -6.84
N GLU A 38 20.61 -6.73 -8.14
CA GLU A 38 19.21 -6.63 -8.58
C GLU A 38 18.32 -7.66 -7.88
N GLN A 39 18.88 -8.86 -7.61
CA GLN A 39 18.24 -9.88 -6.79
C GLN A 39 17.98 -9.42 -5.36
N ALA A 40 18.95 -8.82 -4.67
CA ALA A 40 18.76 -8.32 -3.31
C ALA A 40 17.84 -7.08 -3.26
N LEU A 41 17.80 -6.25 -4.31
CA LEU A 41 16.83 -5.16 -4.44
C LEU A 41 15.41 -5.72 -4.59
N LEU A 42 15.20 -6.73 -5.44
CA LEU A 42 13.90 -7.40 -5.57
C LEU A 42 13.43 -8.09 -4.28
N GLN A 43 14.35 -8.58 -3.46
CA GLN A 43 14.05 -9.19 -2.16
C GLN A 43 13.78 -8.14 -1.06
N ALA A 44 14.39 -6.96 -1.16
CA ALA A 44 14.19 -5.86 -0.21
C ALA A 44 12.97 -4.99 -0.54
N MET A 45 12.54 -4.98 -1.81
CA MET A 45 11.38 -4.22 -2.25
C MET A 45 10.07 -4.83 -1.75
N THR A 46 9.14 -3.97 -1.35
CA THR A 46 7.80 -4.40 -0.98
C THR A 46 7.02 -4.85 -2.23
N PRO A 47 6.01 -5.73 -2.09
CA PRO A 47 5.16 -6.17 -3.21
C PRO A 47 4.44 -5.01 -3.93
N ALA A 48 4.25 -3.88 -3.25
CA ALA A 48 3.67 -2.67 -3.80
C ALA A 48 4.67 -1.94 -4.72
N GLU A 49 5.90 -1.73 -4.27
CA GLU A 49 6.96 -1.07 -5.05
C GLU A 49 7.38 -1.92 -6.26
N LEU A 50 7.35 -3.26 -6.14
CA LEU A 50 7.56 -4.18 -7.26
C LEU A 50 6.49 -4.02 -8.35
N ARG A 51 5.22 -3.86 -7.97
CA ARG A 51 4.12 -3.65 -8.93
C ARG A 51 4.24 -2.31 -9.64
N GLU A 52 4.64 -1.26 -8.92
CA GLU A 52 4.91 0.05 -9.53
C GLU A 52 6.02 -0.04 -10.57
N LYS A 53 7.15 -0.68 -10.24
CA LYS A 53 8.24 -0.91 -11.20
C LYS A 53 7.87 -1.86 -12.35
N ALA A 54 6.96 -2.81 -12.11
CA ALA A 54 6.47 -3.74 -13.13
C ALA A 54 5.34 -3.19 -13.99
N GLY A 55 4.88 -1.95 -13.74
CA GLY A 55 3.75 -1.34 -14.46
C GLY A 55 2.40 -2.04 -14.22
N LEU A 56 2.29 -2.78 -13.11
CA LEU A 56 1.06 -3.46 -12.72
C LEU A 56 0.15 -2.51 -11.93
N PRO A 57 -1.17 -2.68 -12.02
CA PRO A 57 -2.10 -1.89 -11.22
C PRO A 57 -1.79 -2.02 -9.72
N PRO A 58 -1.89 -0.93 -8.95
CA PRO A 58 -1.68 -0.95 -7.50
C PRO A 58 -2.54 -2.02 -6.84
N ILE A 59 -2.02 -2.64 -5.77
CA ILE A 59 -2.82 -3.52 -4.94
C ILE A 59 -3.83 -2.63 -4.22
N GLU A 60 -5.11 -2.76 -4.54
CA GLU A 60 -6.18 -2.27 -3.68
C GLU A 60 -6.11 -3.07 -2.37
N ILE A 61 -5.35 -2.53 -1.41
CA ILE A 61 -5.44 -2.99 -0.03
C ILE A 61 -6.88 -2.65 0.35
N LYS A 62 -7.74 -3.66 0.43
CA LYS A 62 -9.09 -3.50 0.97
C LYS A 62 -8.95 -3.11 2.43
N THR A 63 -8.83 -1.80 2.67
CA THR A 63 -9.08 -1.12 3.94
C THR A 63 -10.58 -1.10 4.26
N GLU A 64 -11.26 -2.21 3.98
CA GLU A 64 -12.59 -2.45 4.48
C GLU A 64 -12.44 -3.67 5.36
N SER A 65 -12.44 -3.47 6.68
CA SER A 65 -12.73 -4.55 7.61
C SER A 65 -13.99 -5.21 7.10
N SER A 66 -13.85 -6.42 6.57
CA SER A 66 -14.98 -7.10 5.97
C SER A 66 -16.00 -7.37 7.06
N VAL A 67 -17.30 -7.41 6.73
CA VAL A 67 -18.35 -7.83 7.68
C VAL A 67 -17.98 -9.18 8.34
N GLN A 68 -17.20 -10.00 7.62
CA GLN A 68 -16.65 -11.26 8.11
C GLN A 68 -15.63 -11.10 9.25
N ASP A 69 -14.79 -10.06 9.23
CA ASP A 69 -13.85 -9.77 10.31
C ASP A 69 -14.58 -9.35 11.59
N VAL A 70 -15.65 -8.56 11.44
CA VAL A 70 -16.52 -8.15 12.55
C VAL A 70 -17.25 -9.36 13.15
N ILE A 71 -17.77 -10.27 12.32
CA ILE A 71 -18.39 -11.53 12.78
C ILE A 71 -17.38 -12.39 13.55
N THR A 72 -16.15 -12.49 13.04
CA THR A 72 -15.09 -13.28 13.68
C THR A 72 -14.72 -12.68 15.04
N ALA A 73 -14.61 -11.36 15.12
CA ALA A 73 -14.38 -10.65 16.39
C ALA A 73 -15.52 -10.91 17.38
N ILE A 74 -16.79 -10.81 16.98
CA ILE A 74 -17.94 -11.06 17.86
C ILE A 74 -17.95 -12.49 18.37
N ASN A 75 -17.68 -13.48 17.52
CA ASN A 75 -17.61 -14.89 17.91
C ASN A 75 -16.41 -15.22 18.82
N SER A 76 -15.38 -14.36 18.85
CA SER A 76 -14.25 -14.49 19.77
C SER A 76 -14.52 -13.94 21.17
N LEU A 77 -15.61 -13.18 21.35
CA LEU A 77 -16.05 -12.65 22.64
C LEU A 77 -16.79 -13.72 23.45
N SER A 78 -16.81 -13.55 24.78
CA SER A 78 -17.63 -14.43 25.63
C SER A 78 -19.13 -14.19 25.37
N PRO A 79 -20.00 -15.20 25.56
CA PRO A 79 -21.43 -15.08 25.23
C PRO A 79 -22.12 -13.88 25.86
N LEU A 80 -21.74 -13.52 27.09
CA LEU A 80 -22.30 -12.36 27.79
C LEU A 80 -21.85 -11.04 27.16
N VAL A 81 -20.59 -10.96 26.71
CA VAL A 81 -20.04 -9.75 26.10
C VAL A 81 -20.55 -9.59 24.67
N ALA A 82 -20.66 -10.68 23.90
CA ALA A 82 -21.23 -10.66 22.56
C ALA A 82 -22.68 -10.14 22.56
N ASN A 83 -23.51 -10.64 23.49
CA ASN A 83 -24.88 -10.16 23.65
C ASN A 83 -24.92 -8.67 24.01
N LYS A 84 -24.01 -8.22 24.89
CA LYS A 84 -23.96 -6.81 25.27
C LYS A 84 -23.56 -5.88 24.11
N VAL A 85 -22.64 -6.34 23.26
CA VAL A 85 -22.25 -5.62 22.05
C VAL A 85 -23.44 -5.51 21.10
N LEU A 86 -24.14 -6.61 20.82
CA LEU A 86 -25.33 -6.62 19.96
C LEU A 86 -26.46 -5.71 20.50
N GLU A 87 -26.65 -5.66 21.83
CA GLU A 87 -27.61 -4.73 22.46
C GLU A 87 -27.22 -3.25 22.34
N SER A 88 -25.92 -2.96 22.19
CA SER A 88 -25.40 -1.60 22.07
C SER A 88 -25.32 -1.09 20.62
N MET A 89 -25.49 -1.98 19.63
CA MET A 89 -25.47 -1.64 18.21
C MET A 89 -26.83 -1.13 17.75
N SER A 90 -26.83 -0.28 16.71
CA SER A 90 -28.05 0.16 16.05
C SER A 90 -28.73 -0.98 15.28
N ALA A 91 -30.04 -0.86 15.08
CA ALA A 91 -30.81 -1.84 14.33
C ALA A 91 -30.28 -2.07 12.90
N ASN A 92 -29.71 -1.03 12.27
CA ASN A 92 -29.14 -1.13 10.93
C ASN A 92 -27.77 -1.80 10.91
N GLU A 93 -26.93 -1.60 11.93
CA GLU A 93 -25.65 -2.31 12.05
C GLU A 93 -25.87 -3.81 12.30
N ILE A 94 -26.83 -4.17 13.17
CA ILE A 94 -27.19 -5.58 13.39
C ILE A 94 -27.73 -6.19 12.09
N ARG A 95 -28.61 -5.48 11.38
CA ARG A 95 -29.12 -5.92 10.06
C ARG A 95 -28.00 -6.12 9.05
N ALA A 96 -27.00 -5.23 9.01
CA ALA A 96 -25.84 -5.36 8.16
C ALA A 96 -25.02 -6.62 8.50
N LEU A 97 -24.82 -6.94 9.79
CA LEU A 97 -24.15 -8.18 10.22
C LEU A 97 -24.86 -9.44 9.72
N VAL A 98 -26.19 -9.43 9.66
CA VAL A 98 -27.00 -10.55 9.15
C VAL A 98 -27.38 -10.42 7.66
N SER A 99 -26.73 -9.52 6.92
CA SER A 99 -26.96 -9.30 5.48
C SER A 99 -28.39 -8.89 5.10
N LEU A 100 -29.11 -8.23 6.01
CA LEU A 100 -30.43 -7.66 5.76
C LEU A 100 -30.32 -6.19 5.29
N PRO A 101 -31.24 -5.71 4.43
CA PRO A 101 -31.25 -4.32 4.01
C PRO A 101 -31.54 -3.39 5.20
N PRO A 102 -30.96 -2.17 5.22
CA PRO A 102 -31.24 -1.17 6.25
C PRO A 102 -32.70 -0.72 6.21
N LYS A 103 -33.27 -0.36 7.36
CA LYS A 103 -34.64 0.15 7.48
C LYS A 103 -34.61 1.64 7.79
N ALA A 104 -35.55 2.40 7.21
CA ALA A 104 -35.68 3.84 7.45
C ALA A 104 -35.94 4.22 8.93
N GLU A 105 -36.49 3.28 9.71
CA GLU A 105 -36.73 3.43 11.15
C GLU A 105 -35.52 3.05 12.03
N GLY A 106 -34.42 2.60 11.43
CA GLY A 106 -33.18 2.32 12.16
C GLY A 106 -32.26 3.54 12.15
N SER A 107 -31.65 3.86 13.29
CA SER A 107 -30.59 4.88 13.34
C SER A 107 -29.42 4.49 12.43
N GLY A 108 -28.75 5.49 11.83
CA GLY A 108 -27.53 5.29 11.04
C GLY A 108 -27.71 5.20 9.52
N LEU A 109 -28.82 5.71 8.97
CA LEU A 109 -28.87 5.97 7.53
C LEU A 109 -27.88 7.08 7.16
N ALA A 110 -27.10 6.86 6.10
CA ALA A 110 -26.16 7.84 5.54
C ALA A 110 -26.86 9.02 4.81
N GLY A 111 -27.95 9.53 5.38
CA GLY A 111 -28.82 10.54 4.78
C GLY A 111 -29.56 11.45 5.76
N GLU A 112 -29.25 11.41 7.07
CA GLU A 112 -29.86 12.33 8.04
C GLU A 112 -29.09 13.65 8.14
N THR A 113 -28.78 14.24 6.98
CA THR A 113 -28.50 15.68 6.87
C THR A 113 -29.25 16.23 5.66
N ALA A 114 -30.10 17.22 5.96
CA ALA A 114 -30.66 18.20 5.03
C ALA A 114 -31.62 17.74 3.92
N ALA A 115 -32.88 17.50 4.30
CA ALA A 115 -34.01 18.02 3.54
C ALA A 115 -34.78 18.99 4.45
N VAL A 116 -34.14 20.13 4.76
CA VAL A 116 -34.90 21.34 5.11
C VAL A 116 -35.69 21.68 3.86
N GLU A 117 -37.01 21.68 3.99
CA GLU A 117 -37.93 22.17 2.97
C GLU A 117 -37.50 23.57 2.51
N VAL A 118 -36.94 23.66 1.31
CA VAL A 118 -37.02 24.90 0.53
C VAL A 118 -38.32 24.79 -0.25
N SER A 119 -39.39 25.22 0.39
CA SER A 119 -40.64 25.61 -0.26
C SER A 119 -40.31 26.70 -1.30
N PRO A 120 -40.51 26.49 -2.61
CA PRO A 120 -40.52 27.60 -3.53
C PRO A 120 -41.89 28.28 -3.37
N GLU A 121 -41.83 29.46 -2.77
CA GLU A 121 -42.91 30.44 -2.72
C GLU A 121 -43.67 30.53 -4.06
N PRO A 122 -45.01 30.43 -4.08
CA PRO A 122 -45.78 30.49 -5.32
C PRO A 122 -45.81 31.94 -5.80
N THR A 123 -45.00 32.26 -6.81
CA THR A 123 -45.19 33.51 -7.56
C THR A 123 -46.50 33.41 -8.34
N ALA A 124 -47.54 34.05 -7.83
CA ALA A 124 -48.82 34.18 -8.51
C ALA A 124 -48.66 35.01 -9.81
N PRO A 125 -49.31 34.61 -10.92
CA PRO A 125 -49.46 35.49 -12.08
C PRO A 125 -50.52 36.55 -11.74
N GLN A 126 -50.11 37.80 -11.52
CA GLN A 126 -51.04 38.92 -11.54
C GLN A 126 -51.38 39.23 -13.00
N GLY A 127 -52.60 38.86 -13.39
CA GLY A 127 -53.19 39.31 -14.64
C GLY A 127 -53.51 40.81 -14.59
N LEU A 128 -53.34 41.48 -15.73
CA LEU A 128 -53.97 42.76 -16.03
C LEU A 128 -54.38 42.78 -17.50
N ALA A 129 -55.67 42.53 -17.75
CA ALA A 129 -56.51 43.15 -18.76
C ALA A 129 -57.97 42.81 -18.44
#